data_AF-R9KDI6-F1
#
_entry.id   AF-R9KDI6-F1
#
_cell.length_a   1.000
_cell.length_b   1.000
_cell.length_c   1.000
_cell.angle_alpha   90.00
_cell.angle_beta   90.00
_cell.angle_gamma   90.00
#
_symmetry.space_group_name_H-M   'P 1'
#
loop_
_entity.id
_entity.type
_entity.pdbx_description
1 polymer ?
#
loop_
_entity_poly.entity_id
_entity_poly.type
_entity_poly.pdbx_seq_one_letter_code
_entity_poly.pdbx_strand_id
1 'polypeptide(L)'
;MGNLKTNRSVGLYVALTAIMNFLPVVLVVVIGKRLASGSGNLLSAALGLGGGLKDMLADIMVILAVAWIFIIVYCIYLLVLFWGVCRDMNVICQKYSLGATMNYIFVMLLSAVTLNIYYIFWSNQQGNRLKEAEGCYQRQVKGTGTSHMVFALLGSVPVWGMVFFVYKVQSDPLYFMAHPLFTIVVSFIGFVLGFMDLVNRAYFIRDVNTLAEAYNGQGAGYASGGYQGKAAGNAMQQGGCPQSPAGDSMQPEGYSQDPAGSAMYNGGPEGYTMPVNEWMPDAAEAWKPADTGAQAGALVGRKGEYQGASIPVEGELAIGRDGTSCQVVIKKPDISRKHCTIRYNPGNGVYTVTDCSSNGVFDREGNPFPKNVPVACSSGTVLIIAKSGNEFLLQ
;
A
#
# COMPACT_ATOMS: atom_id res chain seq x y z
N MET A 1 3.32 17.57 -13.04
CA MET A 1 3.62 16.46 -12.11
C MET A 1 5.05 16.64 -11.63
N GLY A 2 5.29 16.68 -10.31
CA GLY A 2 6.64 16.84 -9.77
C GLY A 2 7.44 15.54 -9.86
N ASN A 3 8.72 15.62 -10.24
CA ASN A 3 9.63 14.47 -10.26
C ASN A 3 9.71 13.83 -8.86
N LEU A 4 9.48 12.52 -8.77
CA LEU A 4 9.70 11.76 -7.53
C LEU A 4 11.20 11.66 -7.26
N LYS A 5 11.59 11.60 -5.98
CA LYS A 5 13.01 11.42 -5.62
C LYS A 5 13.41 9.97 -5.88
N THR A 6 14.25 9.74 -6.88
CA THR A 6 14.76 8.41 -7.26
C THR A 6 16.06 8.01 -6.55
N ASN A 7 16.77 8.97 -5.96
CA ASN A 7 18.11 8.74 -5.40
C ASN A 7 18.14 8.79 -3.85
N ARG A 8 17.22 8.10 -3.18
CA ARG A 8 17.38 7.87 -1.73
C ARG A 8 18.48 6.83 -1.53
N SER A 9 19.59 7.25 -0.93
CA SER A 9 20.77 6.40 -0.74
C SER A 9 20.47 5.24 0.21
N VAL A 10 20.27 4.04 -0.36
CA VAL A 10 20.18 2.78 0.39
C VAL A 10 21.49 2.53 1.14
N GLY A 11 22.64 2.87 0.53
CA GLY A 11 23.95 2.72 1.14
C GLY A 11 24.13 3.56 2.40
N LEU A 12 23.66 4.82 2.39
CA LEU A 12 23.70 5.69 3.58
C LEU A 12 22.82 5.14 4.70
N TYR A 13 21.60 4.68 4.37
CA TYR A 13 20.74 4.02 5.34
C TYR A 13 21.41 2.78 5.95
N VAL A 14 21.95 1.88 5.12
CA VAL A 14 22.62 0.66 5.59
C VAL A 14 23.81 0.99 6.50
N ALA A 15 24.66 1.93 6.10
CA ALA A 15 25.83 2.34 6.87
C ALA A 15 25.44 2.94 8.23
N LEU A 16 24.50 3.90 8.26
CA LEU A 16 24.07 4.54 9.50
C LEU A 16 23.40 3.55 10.44
N THR A 17 22.50 2.70 9.93
CA THR A 17 21.82 1.70 10.76
C THR A 17 22.80 0.66 11.30
N ALA A 18 23.79 0.23 10.50
CA ALA A 18 24.83 -0.67 10.98
C ALA A 18 25.62 -0.02 12.13
N ILE A 19 26.08 1.22 11.98
CA ILE A 19 26.76 1.97 13.04
C ILE A 19 25.90 2.03 14.31
N MET A 20 24.61 2.31 14.17
CA MET A 20 23.69 2.39 15.32
C MET A 20 23.45 1.03 15.98
N ASN A 21 23.40 -0.06 15.23
CA ASN A 21 23.30 -1.41 15.79
C ASN A 21 24.56 -1.82 16.57
N PHE A 22 25.73 -1.28 16.23
CA PHE A 22 26.98 -1.49 16.97
C PHE A 22 27.15 -0.54 18.17
N LEU A 23 26.39 0.55 18.26
CA LEU A 23 26.51 1.54 19.33
C LEU A 23 26.43 0.92 20.74
N PRO A 24 25.51 -0.03 21.06
CA PRO A 24 25.48 -0.68 22.37
C PRO A 24 26.77 -1.44 22.70
N VAL A 25 27.36 -2.11 21.72
CA VAL A 25 28.62 -2.86 21.89
C VAL A 25 29.77 -1.89 22.18
N VAL A 26 29.83 -0.77 21.43
CA VAL A 26 30.82 0.28 21.66
C VAL A 26 30.66 0.87 23.06
N LEU A 27 29.44 1.14 23.50
CA LEU A 27 29.17 1.65 24.86
C LEU A 27 29.62 0.69 25.94
N VAL A 28 29.31 -0.60 25.82
CA VAL A 28 29.75 -1.63 26.78
C VAL A 28 31.27 -1.70 26.85
N VAL A 29 31.96 -1.66 25.71
CA VAL A 29 33.44 -1.69 25.67
C VAL A 29 34.04 -0.43 26.28
N VAL A 30 33.50 0.76 25.96
CA VAL A 30 34.01 2.04 26.48
C VAL A 30 33.78 2.16 27.98
N ILE A 31 32.57 1.83 28.45
CA ILE A 31 32.22 1.84 29.88
C ILE A 31 33.03 0.77 30.62
N GLY A 32 33.13 -0.45 30.09
CA GLY A 32 33.91 -1.53 30.68
C GLY A 32 35.40 -1.17 30.80
N LYS A 33 35.99 -0.57 29.76
CA LYS A 33 37.36 -0.04 29.83
C LYS A 33 37.50 1.06 30.87
N ARG A 34 36.55 1.99 30.95
CA ARG A 34 36.59 3.08 31.95
C ARG A 34 36.49 2.54 33.38
N LEU A 35 35.67 1.52 33.61
CA LEU A 35 35.55 0.85 34.91
C LEU A 35 36.82 0.07 35.27
N ALA A 36 37.50 -0.53 34.29
CA ALA A 36 38.72 -1.31 34.51
C ALA A 36 39.99 -0.45 34.67
N SER A 37 40.07 0.71 34.00
CA SER A 37 41.32 1.47 33.92
C SER A 37 41.59 2.42 35.10
N GLY A 38 40.58 2.76 35.91
CA GLY A 38 40.71 3.72 37.03
C GLY A 38 41.31 5.10 36.66
N SER A 39 41.57 5.34 35.37
CA SER A 39 42.36 6.43 34.83
C SER A 39 41.92 6.69 33.39
N GLY A 40 41.94 7.98 33.03
CA GLY A 40 41.31 8.52 31.84
C GLY A 40 41.85 7.95 30.53
N ASN A 41 40.92 7.51 29.68
CA ASN A 41 41.20 7.17 28.28
C ASN A 41 41.40 8.44 27.44
N LEU A 42 41.99 8.33 26.24
CA LEU A 42 42.26 9.45 25.32
C LEU A 42 41.02 10.34 25.05
N LEU A 43 39.82 9.74 25.05
CA LEU A 43 38.54 10.44 24.90
C LEU A 43 38.19 11.30 26.12
N SER A 44 38.53 10.87 27.34
CA SER A 44 38.33 11.66 28.57
C SER A 44 39.33 12.81 28.72
N ALA A 45 40.53 12.69 28.13
CA ALA A 45 41.46 13.81 28.00
C ALA A 45 40.97 14.84 26.97
N ALA A 46 40.37 14.38 25.86
CA ALA A 46 39.76 15.26 24.85
C ALA A 46 38.48 15.96 25.35
N LEU A 47 37.80 15.40 26.35
CA LEU A 47 36.57 15.93 26.95
C LEU A 47 36.78 16.58 28.33
N GLY A 48 38.01 16.62 28.84
CA GLY A 48 38.40 17.37 30.04
C GLY A 48 37.93 16.80 31.39
N LEU A 49 37.94 15.47 31.57
CA LEU A 49 37.34 14.83 32.75
C LEU A 49 38.35 14.08 33.66
N GLY A 50 38.18 14.25 34.99
CA GLY A 50 39.12 13.86 36.05
C GLY A 50 39.11 12.39 36.50
N GLY A 51 39.84 12.10 37.60
CA GLY A 51 40.17 10.75 38.07
C GLY A 51 39.38 10.22 39.29
N GLY A 52 38.49 10.99 39.90
CA GLY A 52 37.70 10.53 41.06
C GLY A 52 36.44 9.73 40.69
N LEU A 53 35.77 9.09 41.67
CA LEU A 53 34.48 8.38 41.45
C LEU A 53 33.40 9.31 40.87
N LYS A 54 33.36 10.57 41.34
CA LYS A 54 32.47 11.60 40.80
C LYS A 54 32.78 11.89 39.33
N ASP A 55 34.05 11.90 38.96
CA ASP A 55 34.49 12.10 37.58
C ASP A 55 34.17 10.87 36.73
N MET A 56 34.35 9.64 37.24
CA MET A 56 33.95 8.42 36.53
C MET A 56 32.44 8.38 36.24
N LEU A 57 31.61 8.79 37.20
CA LEU A 57 30.17 8.91 36.99
C LEU A 57 29.83 10.02 35.99
N ALA A 58 30.49 11.18 36.08
CA ALA A 58 30.32 12.27 35.12
C ALA A 58 30.66 11.80 33.69
N ASP A 59 31.74 11.06 33.50
CA ASP A 59 32.16 10.51 32.22
C ASP A 59 31.13 9.57 31.61
N ILE A 60 30.62 8.64 32.42
CA ILE A 60 29.59 7.69 31.96
C ILE A 60 28.32 8.46 31.56
N MET A 61 27.92 9.45 32.36
CA MET A 61 26.76 10.29 32.04
C MET A 61 26.95 11.09 30.75
N VAL A 62 28.14 11.66 30.52
CA VAL A 62 28.48 12.38 29.28
C VAL A 62 28.45 11.43 28.08
N ILE A 63 29.04 10.23 28.20
CA ILE A 63 29.03 9.22 27.12
C ILE A 63 27.60 8.80 26.77
N LEU A 64 26.76 8.56 27.78
CA LEU A 64 25.35 8.23 27.59
C LEU A 64 24.58 9.39 26.95
N ALA A 65 24.80 10.63 27.41
CA ALA A 65 24.16 11.81 26.83
C ALA A 65 24.51 12.01 25.35
N VAL A 66 25.79 11.83 24.99
CA VAL A 66 26.25 11.89 23.60
C VAL A 66 25.62 10.77 22.77
N ALA A 67 25.58 9.54 23.28
CA ALA A 67 24.92 8.43 22.60
C ALA A 67 23.42 8.70 22.38
N TRP A 68 22.73 9.28 23.36
CA TRP A 68 21.34 9.70 23.21
C TRP A 68 21.12 10.72 22.11
N ILE A 69 22.02 11.70 21.98
CA ILE A 69 21.96 12.67 20.87
C ILE A 69 22.07 11.96 19.52
N PHE A 70 23.01 11.03 19.37
CA PHE A 70 23.15 10.24 18.14
C PHE A 70 21.91 9.40 17.83
N ILE A 71 21.31 8.78 18.85
CA ILE A 71 20.05 8.02 18.72
C ILE A 71 18.92 8.93 18.24
N ILE A 72 18.74 10.12 18.86
CA ILE A 72 17.69 11.07 18.49
C ILE A 72 17.87 11.55 17.04
N VAL A 73 19.09 11.94 16.67
CA VAL A 73 19.40 12.38 15.29
C VAL A 73 19.10 11.26 14.30
N TYR A 74 19.48 10.03 14.62
CA TYR A 74 19.19 8.87 13.78
C TYR A 74 17.68 8.58 13.69
N CYS A 75 16.92 8.69 14.79
CA CYS A 75 15.46 8.57 14.77
C CYS A 75 14.79 9.62 13.87
N ILE A 76 15.24 10.87 13.93
CA ILE A 76 14.76 11.95 13.06
C ILE A 76 15.07 11.63 11.59
N TYR A 77 16.29 11.15 11.31
CA TYR A 77 16.67 10.72 9.96
C TYR A 77 15.75 9.60 9.44
N LEU A 78 15.50 8.55 10.23
CA LEU A 78 14.58 7.47 9.86
C LEU A 78 13.16 7.99 9.60
N LEU A 79 12.65 8.85 10.47
CA LEU A 79 11.33 9.47 10.33
C LEU A 79 11.19 10.20 8.98
N VAL A 80 12.14 11.09 8.67
CA VAL A 80 12.12 11.87 7.43
C VAL A 80 12.27 10.97 6.21
N LEU A 81 13.19 10.01 6.25
CA LEU A 81 13.43 9.06 5.17
C LEU A 81 12.17 8.24 4.87
N PHE A 82 11.60 7.58 5.87
CA PHE A 82 10.46 6.68 5.70
C PHE A 82 9.16 7.42 5.43
N TRP A 83 8.96 8.61 6.01
CA TRP A 83 7.86 9.48 5.62
C TRP A 83 7.93 9.80 4.11
N GLY A 84 9.12 10.15 3.62
CA GLY A 84 9.35 10.36 2.20
C GLY A 84 9.08 9.10 1.36
N VAL A 85 9.52 7.93 1.81
CA VAL A 85 9.32 6.65 1.10
C VAL A 85 7.84 6.30 0.99
N CYS A 86 7.09 6.41 2.10
CA CYS A 86 5.66 6.14 2.11
C CYS A 86 4.88 7.11 1.21
N ARG A 87 5.26 8.39 1.22
CA ARG A 87 4.65 9.39 0.34
C ARG A 87 4.87 9.08 -1.13
N ASP A 88 6.10 8.77 -1.53
CA ASP A 88 6.41 8.50 -2.93
C ASP A 88 5.75 7.19 -3.39
N MET A 89 5.74 6.16 -2.53
CA MET A 89 5.00 4.92 -2.78
C MET A 89 3.50 5.17 -2.96
N ASN A 90 2.89 6.03 -2.14
CA ASN A 90 1.48 6.41 -2.32
C ASN A 90 1.23 7.03 -3.69
N VAL A 91 2.10 7.92 -4.16
CA VAL A 91 1.97 8.53 -5.49
C VAL A 91 2.09 7.49 -6.61
N ILE A 92 3.05 6.57 -6.49
CA ILE A 92 3.29 5.49 -7.47
C ILE A 92 2.09 4.55 -7.55
N CYS A 93 1.55 4.13 -6.40
CA CYS A 93 0.40 3.23 -6.31
C CYS A 93 -0.92 3.90 -6.68
N GLN A 94 -1.08 5.19 -6.39
CA GLN A 94 -2.29 5.95 -6.71
C GLN A 94 -2.53 6.03 -8.22
N LYS A 95 -1.46 6.06 -9.04
CA LYS A 95 -1.56 6.03 -10.52
C LYS A 95 -2.39 4.83 -11.02
N TYR A 96 -2.34 3.70 -10.32
CA TYR A 96 -3.02 2.46 -10.68
C TYR A 96 -4.15 2.08 -9.71
N SER A 97 -4.62 3.01 -8.87
CA SER A 97 -5.67 2.77 -7.87
C SER A 97 -5.38 1.64 -6.86
N LEU A 98 -4.10 1.35 -6.58
CA LEU A 98 -3.64 0.28 -5.67
C LEU A 98 -3.73 0.67 -4.17
N GLY A 99 -4.76 1.45 -3.80
CA GLY A 99 -5.01 1.92 -2.43
C GLY A 99 -4.03 2.98 -1.90
N ALA A 100 -4.37 3.60 -0.77
CA ALA A 100 -3.53 4.59 -0.08
C ALA A 100 -2.92 4.00 1.20
N THR A 101 -1.65 4.28 1.48
CA THR A 101 -1.10 4.01 2.83
C THR A 101 -1.49 5.09 3.80
N MET A 102 -1.69 4.67 5.04
CA MET A 102 -1.77 5.58 6.16
C MET A 102 -0.43 6.28 6.38
N ASN A 103 -0.47 7.52 6.88
CA ASN A 103 0.75 8.30 7.12
C ASN A 103 1.72 7.51 8.04
N TYR A 104 3.01 7.52 7.68
CA TYR A 104 4.05 6.76 8.38
C TYR A 104 4.12 7.06 9.90
N ILE A 105 3.75 8.27 10.30
CA ILE A 105 3.70 8.67 11.72
C ILE A 105 2.69 7.80 12.49
N PHE A 106 1.50 7.57 11.93
CA PHE A 106 0.51 6.69 12.56
C PHE A 106 1.01 5.25 12.62
N VAL A 107 1.68 4.79 11.57
CA VAL A 107 2.29 3.44 11.55
C VAL A 107 3.26 3.30 12.72
N MET A 108 4.17 4.26 12.91
CA MET A 108 5.11 4.23 14.02
C MET A 108 4.42 4.24 15.40
N LEU A 109 3.41 5.10 15.59
CA LEU A 109 2.68 5.19 16.86
C LEU A 109 1.93 3.88 17.17
N LEU A 110 1.21 3.32 16.20
CA LEU A 110 0.51 2.05 16.37
C LEU A 110 1.50 0.90 16.61
N SER A 111 2.64 0.88 15.92
CA SER A 111 3.70 -0.11 16.14
C SER A 111 4.29 0.00 17.54
N ALA A 112 4.48 1.20 18.08
CA ALA A 112 4.94 1.38 19.47
C ALA A 112 3.94 0.82 20.48
N VAL A 113 2.64 1.10 20.31
CA VAL A 113 1.59 0.63 21.22
C VAL A 113 1.38 -0.89 21.13
N THR A 114 1.57 -1.47 19.94
CA THR A 114 1.35 -2.90 19.69
C THR A 114 2.62 -3.75 19.75
N LEU A 115 3.72 -3.24 20.32
CA LEU A 115 5.01 -3.95 20.39
C LEU A 115 5.43 -4.53 19.02
N ASN A 116 5.40 -3.68 17.99
CA ASN A 116 5.69 -3.97 16.58
C ASN A 116 4.76 -4.95 15.85
N ILE A 117 3.68 -5.46 16.47
CA ILE A 117 2.73 -6.35 15.77
C ILE A 117 2.11 -5.63 14.56
N TYR A 118 1.71 -4.36 14.73
CA TYR A 118 1.18 -3.56 13.63
C TYR A 118 2.21 -3.35 12.50
N TYR A 119 3.50 -3.22 12.85
CA TYR A 119 4.56 -3.04 11.84
C TYR A 119 4.66 -4.26 10.93
N ILE A 120 4.53 -5.47 11.47
CA ILE A 120 4.59 -6.72 10.70
C ILE A 120 3.45 -6.77 9.69
N PHE A 121 2.22 -6.49 10.12
CA PHE A 121 1.05 -6.44 9.25
C PHE A 121 1.21 -5.38 8.15
N TRP A 122 1.62 -4.17 8.54
CA TRP A 122 1.84 -3.08 7.61
C TRP A 122 2.92 -3.42 6.58
N SER A 123 4.03 -4.02 7.01
CA SER A 123 5.15 -4.47 6.15
C SER A 123 4.67 -5.47 5.08
N ASN A 124 3.86 -6.46 5.48
CA ASN A 124 3.26 -7.41 4.55
C ASN A 124 2.34 -6.72 3.53
N GLN A 125 1.45 -5.85 4.01
CA GLN A 125 0.52 -5.11 3.16
C GLN A 125 1.25 -4.25 2.13
N GLN A 126 2.33 -3.56 2.53
CA GLN A 126 3.09 -2.75 1.59
C GLN A 126 3.87 -3.59 0.60
N GLY A 127 4.49 -4.69 1.04
CA GLY A 127 5.20 -5.59 0.13
C GLY A 127 4.31 -6.15 -0.98
N ASN A 128 3.06 -6.53 -0.66
CA ASN A 128 2.09 -6.97 -1.67
C ASN A 128 1.75 -5.87 -2.67
N ARG A 129 1.54 -4.63 -2.19
CA ARG A 129 1.24 -3.48 -3.07
C ARG A 129 2.38 -3.12 -4.00
N LEU A 130 3.63 -3.18 -3.52
CA LEU A 130 4.81 -3.01 -4.35
C LEU A 130 4.92 -4.11 -5.41
N LYS A 131 4.57 -5.35 -5.05
CA LYS A 131 4.55 -6.48 -5.99
C LYS A 131 3.44 -6.36 -7.04
N GLU A 132 2.28 -5.86 -6.67
CA GLU A 132 1.20 -5.56 -7.63
C GLU A 132 1.62 -4.42 -8.58
N ALA A 133 2.32 -3.40 -8.07
CA ALA A 133 2.85 -2.32 -8.89
C ALA A 133 3.93 -2.78 -9.88
N GLU A 134 4.70 -3.83 -9.58
CA GLU A 134 5.66 -4.42 -10.53
C GLU A 134 5.01 -4.81 -11.86
N GLY A 135 3.80 -5.39 -11.83
CA GLY A 135 3.07 -5.76 -13.05
C GLY A 135 2.75 -4.56 -13.96
N CYS A 136 2.59 -3.38 -13.35
CA CYS A 136 2.19 -2.15 -14.02
C CYS A 136 3.38 -1.35 -14.56
N TYR A 137 4.56 -1.45 -13.90
CA TYR A 137 5.79 -0.75 -14.31
C TYR A 137 6.80 -1.66 -15.02
N GLN A 138 6.56 -2.98 -15.11
CA GLN A 138 7.43 -3.97 -15.75
C GLN A 138 8.88 -3.93 -15.22
N ARG A 139 9.04 -3.63 -13.93
CA ARG A 139 10.34 -3.55 -13.25
C ARG A 139 10.37 -4.47 -12.06
N GLN A 140 11.40 -5.31 -12.00
CA GLN A 140 11.51 -6.34 -10.97
C GLN A 140 11.72 -5.75 -9.57
N VAL A 141 10.78 -6.08 -8.69
CA VAL A 141 10.82 -5.83 -7.25
C VAL A 141 11.32 -7.12 -6.60
N LYS A 142 12.39 -7.08 -5.79
CA LYS A 142 12.91 -8.32 -5.17
C LYS A 142 12.11 -8.75 -3.95
N GLY A 143 11.45 -7.82 -3.25
CA GLY A 143 10.64 -8.13 -2.08
C GLY A 143 9.22 -8.58 -2.44
N THR A 144 8.78 -9.72 -1.91
CA THR A 144 7.36 -10.10 -1.83
C THR A 144 6.78 -9.72 -0.47
N GLY A 145 5.46 -9.57 -0.33
CA GLY A 145 4.83 -9.30 0.98
C GLY A 145 5.24 -10.33 2.04
N THR A 146 5.29 -11.61 1.69
CA THR A 146 5.76 -12.68 2.58
C THR A 146 7.21 -12.46 3.04
N SER A 147 8.11 -12.06 2.14
CA SER A 147 9.51 -11.78 2.52
C SER A 147 9.61 -10.59 3.49
N HIS A 148 8.84 -9.52 3.21
CA HIS A 148 8.77 -8.34 4.07
C HIS A 148 8.14 -8.64 5.43
N MET A 149 7.19 -9.57 5.49
CA MET A 149 6.59 -10.05 6.72
C MET A 149 7.61 -10.84 7.56
N VAL A 150 8.33 -11.79 6.94
CA VAL A 150 9.31 -12.62 7.64
C VAL A 150 10.44 -11.78 8.22
N PHE A 151 11.00 -10.84 7.45
CA PHE A 151 12.04 -9.97 7.97
C PHE A 151 11.53 -9.03 9.08
N ALA A 152 10.30 -8.52 8.96
CA ALA A 152 9.68 -7.71 10.02
C ALA A 152 9.42 -8.53 11.30
N LEU A 153 8.98 -9.78 11.17
CA LEU A 153 8.77 -10.69 12.29
C LEU A 153 10.09 -10.97 13.02
N LEU A 154 11.11 -11.40 12.28
CA LEU A 154 12.43 -11.68 12.83
C LEU A 154 13.06 -10.42 13.45
N GLY A 155 12.92 -9.27 12.80
CA GLY A 155 13.40 -7.97 13.31
C GLY A 155 12.65 -7.47 14.56
N SER A 156 11.46 -8.01 14.85
CA SER A 156 10.67 -7.64 16.04
C SER A 156 11.01 -8.47 17.28
N VAL A 157 11.64 -9.65 17.11
CA VAL A 157 12.03 -10.54 18.21
C VAL A 157 12.87 -9.83 19.30
N PRO A 158 13.85 -8.97 18.98
CA PRO A 158 14.60 -8.24 20.00
C PRO A 158 13.73 -7.34 20.89
N VAL A 159 12.62 -6.79 20.38
CA VAL A 159 11.70 -5.96 21.18
C VAL A 159 10.99 -6.81 22.24
N TRP A 160 10.50 -7.99 21.87
CA TRP A 160 9.88 -8.91 22.83
C TRP A 160 10.92 -9.50 23.79
N GLY A 161 12.12 -9.77 23.29
CA GLY A 161 13.26 -10.17 24.13
C GLY A 161 13.60 -9.13 25.19
N MET A 162 13.52 -7.84 24.86
CA MET A 162 13.72 -6.75 25.84
C MET A 162 12.59 -6.66 26.87
N VAL A 163 11.33 -6.87 26.47
CA VAL A 163 10.21 -6.95 27.43
C VAL A 163 10.42 -8.09 28.43
N PHE A 164 10.80 -9.27 27.93
CA PHE A 164 11.14 -10.42 28.78
C PHE A 164 12.35 -10.12 29.68
N PHE A 165 13.39 -9.48 29.13
CA PHE A 165 14.59 -9.12 29.88
C PHE A 165 14.26 -8.19 31.05
N VAL A 166 13.49 -7.11 30.80
CA VAL A 166 13.06 -6.17 31.84
C VAL A 166 12.23 -6.88 32.91
N TYR A 167 11.26 -7.71 32.51
CA TYR A 167 10.46 -8.51 33.43
C TYR A 167 11.34 -9.40 34.32
N LYS A 168 12.33 -10.08 33.73
CA LYS A 168 13.24 -10.95 34.47
C LYS A 168 14.21 -10.20 35.38
N VAL A 169 14.72 -9.04 34.97
CA VAL A 169 15.55 -8.18 35.84
C VAL A 169 14.74 -7.70 37.04
N GLN A 170 13.44 -7.42 36.87
CA GLN A 170 12.57 -7.01 37.95
C GLN A 170 12.22 -8.15 38.91
N SER A 171 12.02 -9.38 38.41
CA SER A 171 11.69 -10.53 39.24
C SER A 171 12.93 -11.10 39.95
N ASP A 172 14.02 -11.29 39.23
CA ASP A 172 15.25 -11.94 39.68
C ASP A 172 16.49 -11.23 39.13
N PRO A 173 17.00 -10.18 39.82
CA PRO A 173 18.11 -9.36 39.31
C PRO A 173 19.41 -10.13 39.03
N LEU A 174 19.62 -11.26 39.71
CA LEU A 174 20.81 -12.09 39.59
C LEU A 174 20.66 -13.24 38.57
N TYR A 175 19.48 -13.42 37.95
CA TYR A 175 19.22 -14.53 37.03
C TYR A 175 20.22 -14.58 35.87
N PHE A 176 20.52 -13.43 35.26
CA PHE A 176 21.44 -13.34 34.13
C PHE A 176 22.91 -13.57 34.54
N MET A 177 23.26 -13.27 35.80
CA MET A 177 24.59 -13.61 36.35
C MET A 177 24.71 -15.10 36.66
N ALA A 178 23.63 -15.74 37.09
CA ALA A 178 23.58 -17.18 37.34
C ALA A 178 23.62 -18.01 36.04
N HIS A 179 23.13 -17.45 34.93
CA HIS A 179 23.09 -18.11 33.62
C HIS A 179 23.84 -17.32 32.53
N PRO A 180 25.18 -17.25 32.59
CA PRO A 180 25.97 -16.41 31.68
C PRO A 180 25.92 -16.91 30.22
N LEU A 181 25.96 -18.24 29.99
CA LEU A 181 25.87 -18.81 28.64
C LEU A 181 24.55 -18.47 27.96
N PHE A 182 23.43 -18.63 28.67
CA PHE A 182 22.10 -18.26 28.17
C PHE A 182 22.03 -16.78 27.78
N THR A 183 22.53 -15.91 28.66
CA THR A 183 22.55 -14.45 28.44
C THR A 183 23.35 -14.07 27.19
N ILE A 184 24.53 -14.66 27.01
CA ILE A 184 25.39 -14.39 25.84
C ILE A 184 24.69 -14.86 24.55
N VAL A 185 24.14 -16.08 24.54
CA VAL A 185 23.48 -16.64 23.36
C VAL A 185 22.25 -15.82 22.97
N VAL A 186 21.38 -15.48 23.93
CA VAL A 186 20.18 -14.67 23.67
C VAL A 186 20.55 -13.27 23.19
N SER A 187 21.58 -12.65 23.77
CA SER A 187 22.06 -11.33 23.34
C SER A 187 22.63 -11.36 21.93
N PHE A 188 23.39 -12.42 21.58
CA PHE A 188 23.94 -12.59 20.24
C PHE A 188 22.83 -12.82 19.21
N ILE A 189 21.84 -13.66 19.51
CA ILE A 189 20.68 -13.88 18.65
C ILE A 189 19.91 -12.57 18.46
N GLY A 190 19.63 -11.84 19.54
CA GLY A 190 18.97 -10.54 19.48
C GLY A 190 19.73 -9.53 18.61
N PHE A 191 21.05 -9.50 18.73
CA PHE A 191 21.93 -8.67 17.89
C PHE A 191 21.81 -9.03 16.41
N VAL A 192 21.92 -10.32 16.05
CA VAL A 192 21.79 -10.79 14.67
C VAL A 192 20.40 -10.49 14.10
N LEU A 193 19.35 -10.76 14.86
CA LEU A 193 17.97 -10.51 14.45
C LEU A 193 17.67 -9.01 14.28
N GLY A 194 18.37 -8.14 15.00
CA GLY A 194 18.29 -6.69 14.81
C GLY A 194 18.70 -6.22 13.39
N PHE A 195 19.50 -7.01 12.66
CA PHE A 195 19.82 -6.72 11.26
C PHE A 195 18.69 -7.12 10.29
N MET A 196 17.70 -7.90 10.70
CA MET A 196 16.59 -8.29 9.82
C MET A 196 15.70 -7.10 9.48
N ASP A 197 15.46 -6.19 10.43
CA ASP A 197 14.73 -4.96 10.16
C ASP A 197 15.51 -4.01 9.23
N LEU A 198 16.84 -3.95 9.40
CA LEU A 198 17.73 -3.24 8.48
C LEU A 198 17.55 -3.74 7.04
N VAL A 199 17.61 -5.05 6.85
CA VAL A 199 17.47 -5.69 5.53
C VAL A 199 16.07 -5.43 4.96
N ASN A 200 15.01 -5.60 5.76
CA ASN A 200 13.63 -5.36 5.34
C ASN A 200 13.43 -3.96 4.75
N ARG A 201 13.86 -2.96 5.51
CA ARG A 201 13.77 -1.54 5.18
C ARG A 201 14.64 -1.16 3.99
N ALA A 202 15.82 -1.76 3.85
CA ALA A 202 16.69 -1.53 2.71
C ALA A 202 16.08 -2.05 1.40
N TYR A 203 15.46 -3.24 1.43
CA TYR A 203 14.67 -3.75 0.30
C TYR A 203 13.55 -2.80 -0.07
N PHE A 204 12.81 -2.31 0.92
CA PHE A 204 11.71 -1.38 0.73
C PHE A 204 12.14 -0.09 0.02
N ILE A 205 13.24 0.54 0.47
CA ILE A 205 13.77 1.75 -0.15
C ILE A 205 14.21 1.49 -1.59
N ARG A 206 14.91 0.38 -1.85
CA ARG A 206 15.39 0.04 -3.19
C ARG A 206 14.22 -0.19 -4.15
N ASP A 207 13.22 -0.94 -3.72
CA ASP A 207 12.10 -1.30 -4.57
C ASP A 207 11.24 -0.06 -4.89
N VAL A 208 11.03 0.85 -3.92
CA VAL A 208 10.38 2.15 -4.17
C VAL A 208 11.22 3.03 -5.11
N ASN A 209 12.56 3.08 -4.96
CA ASN A 209 13.42 3.85 -5.87
C ASN A 209 13.30 3.33 -7.31
N THR A 210 13.33 2.01 -7.51
CA THR A 210 13.16 1.37 -8.84
C THR A 210 11.82 1.75 -9.47
N LEU A 211 10.73 1.70 -8.70
CA LEU A 211 9.41 2.08 -9.20
C LEU A 211 9.30 3.59 -9.45
N ALA A 212 9.96 4.43 -8.64
CA ALA A 212 10.02 5.87 -8.84
C ALA A 212 10.77 6.22 -10.15
N GLU A 213 11.83 5.49 -10.49
CA GLU A 213 12.53 5.65 -11.78
C GLU A 213 11.61 5.33 -12.96
N ALA A 214 10.86 4.22 -12.87
CA ALA A 214 9.88 3.85 -13.89
C ALA A 214 8.77 4.90 -14.02
N TYR A 215 8.27 5.42 -12.89
CA TYR A 215 7.27 6.48 -12.86
C TYR A 215 7.76 7.77 -13.52
N ASN A 216 8.96 8.22 -13.17
CA ASN A 216 9.56 9.43 -13.75
C ASN A 216 9.88 9.25 -15.24
N GLY A 217 10.34 8.06 -15.64
CA GLY A 217 10.60 7.71 -17.04
C GLY A 217 9.34 7.67 -17.91
N GLN A 218 8.21 7.22 -17.35
CA GLN A 218 6.91 7.26 -18.03
C GLN A 218 6.36 8.69 -18.19
N GLY A 219 6.83 9.65 -17.38
CA GLY A 219 6.50 11.08 -17.52
C GLY A 219 7.38 11.85 -18.52
N ALA A 220 8.52 11.28 -18.94
CA ALA A 220 9.47 11.91 -19.87
C ALA A 220 9.08 11.80 -21.35
N GLY A 221 8.00 11.07 -21.69
CA GLY A 221 7.50 10.96 -23.07
C GLY A 221 6.92 12.24 -23.68
N TYR A 222 6.87 13.34 -22.92
CA TYR A 222 6.39 14.65 -23.41
C TYR A 222 7.45 15.77 -23.36
N ALA A 223 8.69 15.49 -22.94
CA ALA A 223 9.73 16.53 -22.95
C ALA A 223 11.13 15.94 -23.12
N SER A 224 11.80 16.41 -24.17
CA SER A 224 13.21 16.23 -24.51
C SER A 224 13.56 14.97 -25.29
N GLY A 225 13.63 15.13 -26.61
CA GLY A 225 14.44 14.29 -27.47
C GLY A 225 15.94 14.42 -27.14
N GLY A 226 16.68 13.41 -27.58
CA GLY A 226 18.13 13.36 -27.53
C GLY A 226 18.65 12.40 -26.46
N TYR A 227 18.72 11.10 -26.78
CA TYR A 227 19.96 10.32 -26.83
C TYR A 227 19.64 8.96 -27.46
N GLN A 228 20.31 8.67 -28.58
CA GLN A 228 20.22 7.45 -29.37
C GLN A 228 20.84 6.25 -28.65
N GLY A 229 20.19 5.09 -28.74
CA GLY A 229 20.71 3.81 -28.26
C GLY A 229 19.90 2.60 -28.74
N LYS A 230 19.99 2.33 -30.05
CA LYS A 230 19.67 1.10 -30.81
C LYS A 230 18.31 0.40 -30.60
N ALA A 231 17.51 0.53 -31.64
CA ALA A 231 16.28 -0.20 -31.90
C ALA A 231 16.48 -1.72 -32.05
N ALA A 232 15.56 -2.48 -31.46
CA ALA A 232 14.95 -3.64 -32.09
C ALA A 232 13.44 -3.52 -31.83
N GLY A 233 12.68 -3.38 -32.92
CA GLY A 233 11.25 -3.13 -32.89
C GLY A 233 10.46 -4.29 -32.33
N ASN A 234 9.44 -3.96 -31.54
CA ASN A 234 8.09 -4.47 -31.71
C ASN A 234 7.13 -3.53 -30.97
N ALA A 235 6.10 -3.09 -31.71
CA ALA A 235 4.96 -2.42 -31.14
C ALA A 235 4.25 -3.38 -30.17
N MET A 236 4.06 -2.98 -28.92
CA MET A 236 3.24 -3.74 -27.97
C MET A 236 2.44 -2.80 -27.08
N GLN A 237 1.17 -2.63 -27.47
CA GLN A 237 0.00 -3.00 -26.69
C GLN A 237 0.03 -2.63 -25.18
N GLN A 238 -0.82 -1.67 -24.80
CA GLN A 238 -1.16 -1.36 -23.41
C GLN A 238 -1.80 -2.61 -22.76
N GLY A 239 -0.97 -3.46 -22.16
CA GLY A 239 -1.40 -4.56 -21.32
C GLY A 239 -1.76 -4.05 -19.93
N GLY A 240 -3.00 -4.29 -19.50
CA GLY A 240 -3.41 -4.08 -18.12
C GLY A 240 -2.59 -4.92 -17.14
N CYS A 241 -2.46 -4.44 -15.90
CA CYS A 241 -1.83 -5.18 -14.82
C CYS A 241 -2.53 -6.55 -14.67
N PRO A 242 -1.81 -7.69 -14.70
CA PRO A 242 -2.42 -9.00 -14.48
C PRO A 242 -2.97 -9.10 -13.06
N GLN A 243 -4.27 -9.40 -12.91
CA GLN A 243 -4.86 -9.77 -11.63
C GLN A 243 -4.30 -11.14 -11.22
N SER A 244 -3.58 -11.21 -10.10
CA SER A 244 -3.28 -12.50 -9.45
C SER A 244 -4.43 -12.94 -8.54
N PRO A 245 -4.61 -14.26 -8.33
CA PRO A 245 -5.84 -14.82 -7.79
C PRO A 245 -6.01 -14.50 -6.30
N ALA A 246 -7.27 -14.27 -5.91
CA ALA A 246 -7.67 -14.05 -4.53
C ALA A 246 -7.23 -15.22 -3.64
N GLY A 247 -6.37 -14.94 -2.66
CA GLY A 247 -6.11 -15.83 -1.54
C GLY A 247 -7.12 -15.55 -0.42
N ASP A 248 -7.75 -16.62 0.06
CA ASP A 248 -8.79 -16.65 1.08
C ASP A 248 -8.49 -15.76 2.30
N SER A 249 -9.29 -14.70 2.47
CA SER A 249 -9.38 -13.97 3.71
C SER A 249 -10.50 -14.55 4.57
N MET A 250 -10.10 -15.20 5.67
CA MET A 250 -10.91 -15.60 6.80
C MET A 250 -11.87 -14.48 7.24
N GLN A 251 -13.16 -14.81 7.32
CA GLN A 251 -14.19 -14.00 7.96
C GLN A 251 -14.05 -14.03 9.49
N PRO A 252 -14.41 -12.97 10.21
CA PRO A 252 -14.62 -13.04 11.65
C PRO A 252 -16.07 -13.46 11.97
N GLU A 253 -16.21 -14.46 12.84
CA GLU A 253 -17.47 -14.90 13.44
C GLU A 253 -17.94 -13.97 14.57
N GLY A 254 -19.27 -13.87 14.75
CA GLY A 254 -19.87 -13.54 16.06
C GLY A 254 -21.25 -12.86 16.08
N TYR A 255 -22.31 -13.67 16.26
CA TYR A 255 -23.59 -13.46 16.97
C TYR A 255 -24.56 -12.32 16.51
N SER A 256 -25.90 -12.44 16.45
CA SER A 256 -26.90 -13.40 16.98
C SER A 256 -28.27 -13.29 16.26
N GLN A 257 -28.92 -14.45 16.09
CA GLN A 257 -30.36 -14.83 16.22
C GLN A 257 -31.53 -14.06 15.55
N ASP A 258 -32.15 -14.77 14.58
CA ASP A 258 -33.59 -15.12 14.41
C ASP A 258 -34.67 -14.08 14.01
N PRO A 259 -35.83 -14.53 13.46
CA PRO A 259 -36.06 -15.60 12.46
C PRO A 259 -37.14 -15.23 11.41
N ALA A 260 -37.27 -16.05 10.35
CA ALA A 260 -38.54 -16.51 9.71
C ALA A 260 -38.39 -16.72 8.20
N GLY A 261 -38.90 -17.86 7.71
CA GLY A 261 -39.18 -18.06 6.28
C GLY A 261 -38.75 -19.39 5.71
N SER A 262 -39.35 -20.47 6.19
CA SER A 262 -39.30 -21.84 5.67
C SER A 262 -39.70 -21.96 4.20
N ALA A 263 -38.95 -22.75 3.41
CA ALA A 263 -39.49 -23.62 2.38
C ALA A 263 -38.52 -24.79 2.10
N MET A 264 -38.98 -26.00 2.39
CA MET A 264 -38.34 -27.30 2.10
C MET A 264 -38.39 -27.65 0.60
N TYR A 265 -37.33 -28.28 0.07
CA TYR A 265 -37.42 -29.46 -0.83
C TYR A 265 -36.00 -30.09 -0.94
N ASN A 266 -35.72 -31.21 -0.26
CA ASN A 266 -35.92 -32.63 -0.61
C ASN A 266 -34.78 -33.21 -1.48
N GLY A 267 -34.18 -34.30 -1.01
CA GLY A 267 -32.90 -34.86 -1.48
C GLY A 267 -32.96 -35.78 -2.71
N GLY A 268 -31.77 -36.01 -3.28
CA GLY A 268 -31.44 -36.98 -4.34
C GLY A 268 -29.93 -36.95 -4.66
N PRO A 269 -29.33 -38.02 -5.22
CA PRO A 269 -28.17 -38.69 -4.65
C PRO A 269 -26.80 -38.35 -5.26
N GLU A 270 -25.79 -38.93 -4.62
CA GLU A 270 -24.35 -38.87 -4.84
C GLU A 270 -23.85 -38.91 -6.30
N GLY A 271 -22.77 -38.15 -6.53
CA GLY A 271 -21.60 -38.63 -7.28
C GLY A 271 -21.73 -38.72 -8.79
N TYR A 272 -21.62 -37.59 -9.50
CA TYR A 272 -21.09 -37.56 -10.87
C TYR A 272 -20.29 -36.26 -11.09
N THR A 273 -18.97 -36.35 -11.14
CA THR A 273 -18.08 -35.30 -11.64
C THR A 273 -18.16 -35.26 -13.16
N MET A 274 -18.67 -34.17 -13.73
CA MET A 274 -18.68 -33.95 -15.18
C MET A 274 -17.51 -33.03 -15.59
N PRO A 275 -16.79 -33.33 -16.69
CA PRO A 275 -15.63 -32.55 -17.12
C PRO A 275 -16.01 -31.13 -17.63
N VAL A 276 -15.10 -30.18 -17.44
CA VAL A 276 -15.28 -28.70 -17.58
C VAL A 276 -15.68 -28.20 -18.98
N ASN A 277 -15.81 -29.06 -19.99
CA ASN A 277 -15.94 -28.62 -21.38
C ASN A 277 -17.38 -28.57 -21.92
N GLU A 278 -18.41 -28.74 -21.09
CA GLU A 278 -19.83 -28.73 -21.52
C GLU A 278 -20.65 -27.51 -21.03
N TRP A 279 -19.98 -26.45 -20.55
CA TRP A 279 -20.62 -25.22 -20.05
C TRP A 279 -20.36 -23.97 -20.89
N MET A 280 -20.20 -24.13 -22.20
CA MET A 280 -20.22 -23.01 -23.15
C MET A 280 -21.50 -23.08 -23.98
N PRO A 281 -22.52 -22.24 -23.75
CA PRO A 281 -23.49 -22.00 -24.82
C PRO A 281 -22.71 -21.43 -26.01
N ASP A 282 -22.94 -22.00 -27.19
CA ASP A 282 -22.28 -21.63 -28.44
C ASP A 282 -22.25 -20.12 -28.61
N ALA A 283 -21.05 -19.56 -28.76
CA ALA A 283 -20.81 -18.14 -29.02
C ALA A 283 -21.40 -17.64 -30.36
N ALA A 284 -22.15 -18.50 -31.07
CA ALA A 284 -22.90 -18.21 -32.28
C ALA A 284 -24.38 -17.84 -32.03
N GLU A 285 -24.92 -18.06 -30.82
CA GLU A 285 -26.31 -17.71 -30.46
C GLU A 285 -26.43 -16.56 -29.44
N ALA A 286 -25.30 -15.99 -29.00
CA ALA A 286 -25.29 -14.75 -28.24
C ALA A 286 -25.61 -13.54 -29.14
N TRP A 287 -26.90 -13.26 -29.28
CA TRP A 287 -27.49 -11.98 -29.71
C TRP A 287 -27.14 -11.49 -31.14
N LYS A 288 -28.13 -11.59 -32.04
CA LYS A 288 -28.21 -10.74 -33.23
C LYS A 288 -29.09 -9.52 -32.88
N PRO A 289 -28.68 -8.29 -33.19
CA PRO A 289 -29.55 -7.13 -32.98
C PRO A 289 -30.80 -7.29 -33.84
N ALA A 290 -31.97 -7.09 -33.24
CA ALA A 290 -33.19 -6.92 -34.01
C ALA A 290 -33.08 -5.60 -34.77
N ASP A 291 -33.06 -5.66 -36.10
CA ASP A 291 -33.21 -4.50 -36.99
C ASP A 291 -34.54 -3.81 -36.69
N THR A 292 -34.51 -2.89 -35.73
CA THR A 292 -35.52 -1.85 -35.55
C THR A 292 -34.81 -0.54 -35.85
N GLY A 293 -34.99 -0.05 -37.08
CA GLY A 293 -34.44 1.21 -37.59
C GLY A 293 -35.00 2.45 -36.91
N ALA A 294 -34.95 2.52 -35.59
CA ALA A 294 -35.18 3.70 -34.79
C ALA A 294 -33.82 4.17 -34.25
N GLN A 295 -33.52 5.47 -34.35
CA GLN A 295 -32.32 6.09 -33.79
C GLN A 295 -32.25 5.85 -32.27
N ALA A 296 -31.65 4.73 -31.86
CA ALA A 296 -31.40 4.39 -30.47
C ALA A 296 -30.18 5.17 -29.99
N GLY A 297 -30.37 6.03 -28.98
CA GLY A 297 -29.27 6.75 -28.37
C GLY A 297 -28.29 5.77 -27.73
N ALA A 298 -27.00 6.04 -27.82
CA ALA A 298 -25.94 5.24 -27.21
C ALA A 298 -25.21 6.03 -26.12
N LEU A 299 -24.64 5.31 -25.16
CA LEU A 299 -23.75 5.83 -24.12
C LEU A 299 -22.37 5.22 -24.35
N VAL A 300 -21.38 6.05 -24.68
CA VAL A 300 -20.01 5.60 -24.96
C VAL A 300 -19.09 5.96 -23.81
N GLY A 301 -18.45 4.98 -23.18
CA GLY A 301 -17.44 5.27 -22.16
C GLY A 301 -16.17 5.84 -22.79
N ARG A 302 -15.84 7.08 -22.47
CA ARG A 302 -14.61 7.77 -22.91
C ARG A 302 -13.41 7.40 -22.05
N LYS A 303 -13.65 7.18 -20.75
CA LYS A 303 -12.59 6.98 -19.75
C LYS A 303 -13.12 6.21 -18.56
N GLY A 304 -12.27 5.40 -17.94
CA GLY A 304 -12.61 4.61 -16.78
C GLY A 304 -12.99 3.17 -17.11
N GLU A 305 -13.78 2.53 -16.25
CA GLU A 305 -14.06 1.07 -16.32
C GLU A 305 -14.79 0.65 -17.61
N TYR A 306 -15.50 1.59 -18.24
CA TYR A 306 -16.27 1.39 -19.47
C TYR A 306 -15.62 2.02 -20.71
N GLN A 307 -14.31 2.32 -20.67
CA GLN A 307 -13.62 2.96 -21.80
C GLN A 307 -13.73 2.11 -23.08
N GLY A 308 -14.29 2.72 -24.14
CA GLY A 308 -14.51 2.08 -25.44
C GLY A 308 -15.80 1.27 -25.56
N ALA A 309 -16.54 1.06 -24.46
CA ALA A 309 -17.84 0.38 -24.50
C ALA A 309 -18.93 1.33 -25.01
N SER A 310 -19.74 0.86 -25.96
CA SER A 310 -20.95 1.53 -26.41
C SER A 310 -22.16 0.78 -25.85
N ILE A 311 -22.95 1.44 -25.01
CA ILE A 311 -24.11 0.88 -24.33
C ILE A 311 -25.36 1.51 -24.96
N PRO A 312 -26.22 0.74 -25.65
CA PRO A 312 -27.46 1.29 -26.18
C PRO A 312 -28.38 1.72 -25.02
N VAL A 313 -28.97 2.90 -25.14
CA VAL A 313 -29.93 3.46 -24.19
C VAL A 313 -31.34 3.14 -24.68
N GLU A 314 -31.80 1.94 -24.35
CA GLU A 314 -33.17 1.49 -24.61
C GLU A 314 -34.08 1.94 -23.46
N GLY A 315 -34.54 3.20 -23.51
CA GLY A 315 -35.43 3.76 -22.48
C GLY A 315 -34.68 4.40 -21.31
N GLU A 316 -34.81 3.85 -20.10
CA GLU A 316 -34.14 4.35 -18.88
C GLU A 316 -32.97 3.45 -18.49
N LEU A 317 -31.77 4.02 -18.50
CA LEU A 317 -30.51 3.39 -18.12
C LEU A 317 -30.06 3.91 -16.76
N ALA A 318 -29.95 3.03 -15.76
CA ALA A 318 -29.44 3.37 -14.44
C ALA A 318 -27.96 3.00 -14.32
N ILE A 319 -27.17 3.95 -13.79
CA ILE A 319 -25.75 3.80 -13.47
C ILE A 319 -25.59 3.83 -11.95
N GLY A 320 -24.85 2.88 -11.40
CA GLY A 320 -24.60 2.84 -9.96
C GLY A 320 -23.68 1.71 -9.53
N ARG A 321 -23.51 1.58 -8.21
CA ARG A 321 -22.67 0.53 -7.63
C ARG A 321 -23.40 -0.81 -7.48
N ASP A 322 -24.73 -0.78 -7.44
CA ASP A 322 -25.55 -1.96 -7.22
C ASP A 322 -25.97 -2.61 -8.55
N GLY A 323 -25.56 -3.87 -8.75
CA GLY A 323 -25.87 -4.63 -9.96
C GLY A 323 -27.27 -5.23 -10.02
N THR A 324 -28.07 -5.13 -8.95
CA THR A 324 -29.47 -5.56 -8.97
C THR A 324 -30.42 -4.47 -9.47
N SER A 325 -30.03 -3.21 -9.35
CA SER A 325 -30.86 -2.04 -9.68
C SER A 325 -30.31 -1.15 -10.79
N CYS A 326 -29.06 -1.39 -11.25
CA CYS A 326 -28.40 -0.61 -12.29
C CYS A 326 -27.90 -1.51 -13.43
N GLN A 327 -28.10 -1.07 -14.67
CA GLN A 327 -27.58 -1.75 -15.86
C GLN A 327 -26.09 -1.47 -16.08
N VAL A 328 -25.62 -0.27 -15.70
CA VAL A 328 -24.20 0.09 -15.71
C VAL A 328 -23.69 0.07 -14.28
N VAL A 329 -22.82 -0.89 -13.98
CA VAL A 329 -22.37 -1.20 -12.62
C VAL A 329 -20.92 -0.81 -12.45
N ILE A 330 -20.66 0.17 -11.58
CA ILE A 330 -19.31 0.61 -11.27
C ILE A 330 -19.02 0.32 -9.79
N LYS A 331 -18.18 -0.69 -9.54
CA LYS A 331 -17.89 -1.20 -8.19
C LYS A 331 -16.86 -0.34 -7.42
N LYS A 332 -17.10 0.97 -7.33
CA LYS A 332 -16.27 1.91 -6.56
C LYS A 332 -17.01 2.46 -5.34
N PRO A 333 -16.33 2.69 -4.19
CA PRO A 333 -16.97 3.22 -2.99
C PRO A 333 -17.53 4.63 -3.17
N ASP A 334 -16.93 5.41 -4.08
CA ASP A 334 -17.36 6.78 -4.40
C ASP A 334 -18.68 6.82 -5.19
N ILE A 335 -19.19 5.67 -5.62
CA ILE A 335 -20.38 5.58 -6.45
C ILE A 335 -21.53 5.05 -5.59
N SER A 336 -22.59 5.86 -5.46
CA SER A 336 -23.84 5.47 -4.83
C SER A 336 -24.46 4.23 -5.49
N ARG A 337 -25.20 3.44 -4.71
CA ARG A 337 -25.92 2.22 -5.17
C ARG A 337 -26.72 2.48 -6.45
N LYS A 338 -27.48 3.59 -6.47
CA LYS A 338 -28.05 4.23 -7.66
C LYS A 338 -27.42 5.62 -7.76
N HIS A 339 -26.62 5.87 -8.79
CA HIS A 339 -25.82 7.09 -8.91
C HIS A 339 -26.50 8.11 -9.83
N CYS A 340 -26.82 7.69 -11.05
CA CYS A 340 -27.58 8.52 -11.97
C CYS A 340 -28.48 7.65 -12.86
N THR A 341 -29.52 8.27 -13.40
CA THR A 341 -30.37 7.67 -14.42
C THR A 341 -30.33 8.53 -15.67
N ILE A 342 -30.24 7.86 -16.81
CA ILE A 342 -30.20 8.47 -18.14
C ILE A 342 -31.39 7.93 -18.91
N ARG A 343 -32.23 8.82 -19.42
CA ARG A 343 -33.36 8.44 -20.27
C ARG A 343 -33.18 9.06 -21.65
N TYR A 344 -33.27 8.26 -22.70
CA TYR A 344 -33.23 8.76 -24.07
C TYR A 344 -34.66 8.91 -24.63
N ASN A 345 -34.97 10.07 -25.21
CA ASN A 345 -36.25 10.29 -25.88
C ASN A 345 -36.06 10.27 -27.41
N PRO A 346 -36.54 9.23 -28.12
CA PRO A 346 -36.32 9.07 -29.55
C PRO A 346 -37.09 10.10 -30.40
N GLY A 347 -38.10 10.79 -29.84
CA GLY A 347 -38.89 11.78 -30.58
C GLY A 347 -38.20 13.13 -30.78
N ASN A 348 -37.19 13.46 -29.98
CA ASN A 348 -36.46 14.73 -30.06
C ASN A 348 -34.93 14.60 -30.00
N GLY A 349 -34.40 13.37 -29.84
CA GLY A 349 -32.96 13.11 -29.77
C GLY A 349 -32.28 13.68 -28.51
N VAL A 350 -33.05 13.96 -27.45
CA VAL A 350 -32.56 14.56 -26.20
C VAL A 350 -32.45 13.49 -25.11
N TYR A 351 -31.36 13.55 -24.35
CA TYR A 351 -31.14 12.73 -23.16
C TYR A 351 -31.59 13.50 -21.92
N THR A 352 -32.25 12.81 -20.99
CA THR A 352 -32.59 13.36 -19.68
C THR A 352 -31.73 12.66 -18.63
N VAL A 353 -30.84 13.40 -17.98
CA VAL A 353 -29.93 12.88 -16.95
C VAL A 353 -30.42 13.35 -15.58
N THR A 354 -30.62 12.42 -14.66
CA THR A 354 -31.00 12.72 -13.27
C THR A 354 -29.92 12.21 -12.32
N ASP A 355 -29.36 13.12 -11.51
CA ASP A 355 -28.35 12.77 -10.51
C ASP A 355 -29.02 12.36 -9.18
N CYS A 356 -28.91 11.10 -8.80
CA CYS A 356 -29.42 10.57 -7.53
C CYS A 356 -28.29 10.33 -6.50
N SER A 357 -27.08 10.80 -6.79
CA SER A 357 -25.88 10.40 -6.07
C SER A 357 -25.58 11.23 -4.82
N SER A 358 -24.66 10.71 -4.01
CA SER A 358 -24.09 11.44 -2.87
C SER A 358 -22.89 12.30 -3.26
N ASN A 359 -22.16 11.91 -4.31
CA ASN A 359 -20.89 12.51 -4.71
C ASN A 359 -20.96 13.38 -5.99
N GLY A 360 -22.13 13.44 -6.62
CA GLY A 360 -22.42 14.31 -7.77
C GLY A 360 -22.06 13.71 -9.12
N VAL A 361 -22.85 14.08 -10.13
CA VAL A 361 -22.51 13.98 -11.55
C VAL A 361 -22.00 15.34 -12.04
N PHE A 362 -20.94 15.37 -12.84
CA PHE A 362 -20.32 16.60 -13.35
C PHE A 362 -20.33 16.63 -14.89
N ASP A 363 -20.36 17.82 -15.47
CA ASP A 363 -20.17 18.01 -16.92
C ASP A 363 -18.67 18.01 -17.32
N ARG A 364 -18.39 18.27 -18.61
CA ARG A 364 -17.02 18.40 -19.14
C ARG A 364 -16.24 19.56 -18.52
N GLU A 365 -16.93 20.62 -18.10
CA GLU A 365 -16.35 21.83 -17.51
C GLU A 365 -16.14 21.69 -15.99
N GLY A 366 -16.63 20.60 -15.40
CA GLY A 366 -16.53 20.28 -13.98
C GLY A 366 -17.67 20.86 -13.14
N ASN A 367 -18.74 21.39 -13.76
CA ASN A 367 -19.91 21.88 -13.05
C ASN A 367 -20.79 20.70 -12.59
N PRO A 368 -21.25 20.70 -11.31
CA PRO A 368 -22.12 19.65 -10.81
C PRO A 368 -23.54 19.80 -11.35
N PHE A 369 -24.17 18.68 -11.68
CA PHE A 369 -25.60 18.64 -11.99
C PHE A 369 -26.44 18.86 -10.73
N PRO A 370 -27.64 19.47 -10.85
CA PRO A 370 -28.53 19.63 -9.70
C PRO A 370 -29.08 18.26 -9.26
N LYS A 371 -28.94 17.98 -7.97
CA LYS A 371 -29.35 16.70 -7.37
C LYS A 371 -30.87 16.49 -7.46
N ASN A 372 -31.27 15.31 -7.94
CA ASN A 372 -32.65 14.86 -8.16
C ASN A 372 -33.47 15.75 -9.13
N VAL A 373 -32.82 16.58 -9.94
CA VAL A 373 -33.48 17.37 -10.98
C VAL A 373 -33.13 16.78 -12.33
N PRO A 374 -34.11 16.40 -13.17
CA PRO A 374 -33.85 15.96 -14.53
C PRO A 374 -33.31 17.10 -15.38
N VAL A 375 -32.11 16.92 -15.95
CA VAL A 375 -31.47 17.90 -16.86
C VAL A 375 -31.49 17.35 -18.29
N ALA A 376 -31.94 18.18 -19.23
CA ALA A 376 -31.93 17.86 -20.65
C ALA A 376 -30.54 18.11 -21.26
N CYS A 377 -29.92 17.05 -21.79
CA CYS A 377 -28.60 17.06 -22.43
C CYS A 377 -28.75 16.67 -23.91
N SER A 378 -28.06 17.39 -24.79
CA SER A 378 -27.96 17.01 -26.20
C SER A 378 -26.96 15.86 -26.41
N SER A 379 -27.12 15.12 -27.51
CA SER A 379 -26.05 14.23 -28.00
C SER A 379 -24.73 15.02 -28.13
N GLY A 380 -23.62 14.37 -27.78
CA GLY A 380 -22.28 14.95 -27.66
C GLY A 380 -21.89 15.43 -26.25
N THR A 381 -22.80 15.38 -25.27
CA THR A 381 -22.51 15.80 -23.89
C THR A 381 -21.68 14.75 -23.15
N VAL A 382 -20.66 15.19 -22.40
CA VAL A 382 -19.82 14.33 -21.56
C VAL A 382 -20.28 14.41 -20.11
N LEU A 383 -20.49 13.26 -19.49
CA LEU A 383 -20.87 13.08 -18.09
C LEU A 383 -19.72 12.44 -17.31
N ILE A 384 -19.31 13.08 -16.23
CA ILE A 384 -18.27 12.60 -15.31
C ILE A 384 -18.95 12.11 -14.03
N ILE A 385 -18.75 10.84 -13.69
CA ILE A 385 -19.37 10.21 -12.53
C ILE A 385 -18.44 10.29 -11.31
N ALA A 386 -18.93 10.83 -10.19
CA ALA A 386 -18.36 10.69 -8.85
C ALA A 386 -16.89 11.14 -8.62
N LYS A 387 -16.34 12.10 -9.39
CA LYS A 387 -14.88 12.38 -9.44
C LYS A 387 -14.00 11.13 -9.61
N SER A 388 -14.59 9.97 -9.91
CA SER A 388 -13.94 8.66 -9.88
C SER A 388 -13.20 8.35 -11.18
N GLY A 389 -13.10 9.35 -12.06
CA GLY A 389 -12.45 9.30 -13.36
C GLY A 389 -13.23 8.57 -14.45
N ASN A 390 -14.50 8.22 -14.23
CA ASN A 390 -15.34 7.62 -15.26
C ASN A 390 -16.05 8.72 -16.06
N GLU A 391 -15.82 8.74 -17.37
CA GLU A 391 -16.38 9.73 -18.30
C GLU A 391 -17.20 8.99 -19.35
N PHE A 392 -18.46 9.39 -19.53
CA PHE A 392 -19.38 8.84 -20.52
C PHE A 392 -19.81 9.93 -21.50
N LEU A 393 -19.92 9.58 -22.78
CA LEU A 393 -20.40 10.44 -23.86
C LEU A 393 -21.79 9.97 -24.28
N LEU A 394 -22.75 10.89 -24.36
CA LEU A 394 -24.06 10.64 -24.94
C LEU A 394 -23.94 10.74 -26.47
N GLN A 395 -24.35 9.72 -27.22
CA GLN A 395 -24.22 9.66 -28.68
C GLN A 395 -25.52 9.33 -29.39
#